data_AF-A0A3D5NRV5-F1
#
_entry.id   AF-A0A3D5NRV5-F1
#
_cell.length_a   1.000
_cell.length_b   1.000
_cell.length_c   1.000
_cell.angle_alpha   90.00
_cell.angle_beta   90.00
_cell.angle_gamma   90.00
#
_symmetry.space_group_name_H-M   'P 1'
#
loop_
_entity.id
_entity.type
_entity.pdbx_description
1 polymer ?
#
loop_
_entity_poly.entity_id
_entity_poly.type
_entity_poly.pdbx_seq_one_letter_code
_entity_poly.pdbx_strand_id
1 'polypeptide(L)'
;MIGIALLAMLVAVAVSFIASRVSAFLGSDLRLSLFRKVSSFSNEEYNEFSTASLITRSTNDIQQVQMFTVLLLRMVFFAPILGI
;
A
#
# COMPACT_ATOMS: atom_id res chain seq x y z
N MET A 1 -1.07 35.35 6.72
CA MET A 1 -1.36 34.08 7.44
C MET A 1 -2.41 33.23 6.74
N ILE A 2 -3.61 33.75 6.40
CA ILE A 2 -4.66 32.96 5.72
C ILE A 2 -4.21 32.38 4.36
N GLY A 3 -3.52 33.16 3.52
CA GLY A 3 -3.04 32.66 2.22
C GLY A 3 -2.07 31.48 2.32
N ILE A 4 -1.17 31.50 3.31
CA ILE A 4 -0.22 30.41 3.58
C ILE A 4 -0.97 29.18 4.11
N ALA A 5 -1.98 29.36 4.97
CA ALA A 5 -2.80 28.27 5.47
C ALA A 5 -3.59 27.57 4.36
N LEU A 6 -4.18 28.34 3.43
CA LEU A 6 -4.89 27.78 2.27
C LEU A 6 -3.94 27.00 1.34
N LEU A 7 -2.74 27.54 1.09
CA LEU A 7 -1.73 26.85 0.29
C LEU A 7 -1.30 25.53 0.96
N ALA A 8 -1.02 25.56 2.26
CA ALA A 8 -0.64 24.37 3.02
C ALA A 8 -1.75 23.31 3.01
N MET A 9 -3.01 23.71 3.13
CA MET A 9 -4.17 22.81 3.03
C MET A 9 -4.24 22.13 1.65
N LEU A 10 -4.11 22.90 0.57
CA LEU A 10 -4.14 22.35 -0.80
C LEU A 10 -3.01 21.35 -1.04
N VAL A 11 -1.79 21.68 -0.59
CA VAL A 11 -0.63 20.78 -0.70
C VAL A 11 -0.86 19.50 0.11
N ALA A 12 -1.36 19.61 1.35
CA ALA A 12 -1.62 18.44 2.20
C ALA A 12 -2.68 17.49 1.60
N VAL A 13 -3.73 18.04 0.98
CA VAL A 13 -4.75 17.27 0.28
C VAL A 13 -4.17 16.60 -0.97
N ALA A 14 -3.41 17.33 -1.78
CA ALA A 14 -2.77 16.79 -2.98
C ALA A 14 -1.83 15.62 -2.66
N VAL A 15 -0.97 15.78 -1.64
CA VAL A 15 -0.06 14.74 -1.16
C VAL A 15 -0.84 13.51 -0.68
N SER A 16 -1.88 13.72 0.13
CA SER A 16 -2.70 12.62 0.65
C SER A 16 -3.42 11.86 -0.48
N PHE A 17 -3.89 12.58 -1.50
CA PHE A 17 -4.51 11.99 -2.68
C PHE A 17 -3.51 11.17 -3.50
N ILE A 18 -2.33 11.70 -3.79
CA ILE A 18 -1.27 11.00 -4.54
C ILE A 18 -0.83 9.75 -3.77
N ALA A 19 -0.57 9.87 -2.47
CA ALA A 19 -0.17 8.74 -1.64
C ALA A 19 -1.23 7.63 -1.65
N SER A 20 -2.52 7.99 -1.50
CA SER A 20 -3.63 7.02 -1.57
C SER A 20 -3.71 6.34 -2.94
N ARG A 21 -3.57 7.11 -4.04
CA ARG A 21 -3.60 6.58 -5.41
C ARG A 21 -2.45 5.63 -5.69
N VAL A 22 -1.22 5.98 -5.31
CA VAL A 22 -0.03 5.13 -5.51
C VAL A 22 -0.16 3.84 -4.71
N SER A 23 -0.53 3.91 -3.43
CA SER A 23 -0.70 2.70 -2.61
C SER A 23 -1.84 1.81 -3.11
N ALA A 24 -2.94 2.39 -3.59
CA ALA A 24 -4.04 1.64 -4.18
C ALA A 24 -3.63 0.92 -5.48
N PHE A 25 -2.86 1.60 -6.34
CA PHE A 25 -2.33 0.99 -7.56
C PHE A 25 -1.38 -0.18 -7.22
N LEU A 26 -0.45 0.03 -6.30
CA LEU A 26 0.46 -1.02 -5.81
C LEU A 26 -0.31 -2.21 -5.23
N GLY A 27 -1.30 -1.97 -4.38
CA GLY A 27 -2.12 -3.03 -3.78
C GLY A 27 -2.96 -3.78 -4.80
N SER A 28 -3.36 -3.14 -5.90
CA SER A 28 -4.06 -3.80 -7.02
C SER A 28 -3.12 -4.70 -7.82
N ASP A 29 -1.92 -4.20 -8.14
CA ASP A 29 -0.93 -4.95 -8.93
C ASP A 29 -0.40 -6.17 -8.16
N LEU A 30 -0.13 -6.01 -6.86
CA LEU A 30 0.26 -7.12 -5.99
C LEU A 30 -0.83 -8.19 -5.90
N ARG A 31 -2.11 -7.79 -5.78
CA ARG A 31 -3.25 -8.74 -5.76
C ARG A 31 -3.31 -9.54 -7.04
N LEU A 32 -3.21 -8.87 -8.18
CA LEU A 32 -3.29 -9.52 -9.48
C LEU A 32 -2.10 -10.47 -9.73
N SER A 33 -0.90 -10.06 -9.32
CA SER A 33 0.32 -10.87 -9.45
C SER A 33 0.32 -12.08 -8.51
N LEU A 34 -0.10 -11.91 -7.26
CA LEU A 34 -0.29 -13.03 -6.32
C LEU A 34 -1.37 -13.99 -6.80
N PHE A 35 -2.51 -13.49 -7.28
CA PHE A 35 -3.56 -14.34 -7.81
C PHE A 35 -3.06 -15.20 -8.97
N ARG A 36 -2.36 -14.59 -9.95
CA ARG A 36 -1.75 -15.33 -11.06
C ARG A 36 -0.74 -16.38 -10.60
N LYS A 37 0.07 -16.07 -9.58
CA LYS A 37 1.06 -17.00 -9.02
C LYS A 37 0.38 -18.17 -8.33
N VAL A 38 -0.61 -17.92 -7.48
CA VAL A 38 -1.36 -18.96 -6.76
C VAL A 38 -2.12 -19.86 -7.73
N SER A 39 -2.73 -19.31 -8.78
CA SER A 39 -3.40 -20.12 -9.82
C SER A 39 -2.44 -21.04 -10.62
N SER A 40 -1.13 -20.80 -10.56
CA SER A 40 -0.10 -21.64 -11.20
C SER A 40 0.49 -22.72 -10.29
N PHE A 41 0.07 -22.79 -9.02
CA PHE A 41 0.62 -23.74 -8.05
C PHE A 41 0.17 -25.18 -8.33
N SER A 42 1.09 -26.11 -8.12
CA SER A 42 0.83 -27.54 -8.13
C SER A 42 0.12 -27.98 -6.84
N ASN A 43 -0.50 -29.17 -6.86
CA ASN A 43 -1.16 -29.73 -5.67
C ASN A 43 -0.21 -29.92 -4.46
N GLU A 44 1.10 -30.12 -4.70
CA GLU A 44 2.11 -30.20 -3.63
C GLU A 44 2.35 -28.82 -2.98
N GLU A 45 2.49 -27.75 -3.77
CA GLU A 45 2.64 -26.38 -3.27
C GLU A 45 1.40 -25.88 -2.51
N TYR A 46 0.20 -26.29 -2.95
CA TYR A 46 -1.03 -25.99 -2.21
C TYR A 46 -1.07 -26.64 -0.83
N ASN A 47 -0.49 -27.83 -0.69
CA ASN A 47 -0.39 -28.53 0.59
C ASN A 47 0.65 -27.90 1.51
N GLU A 48 1.74 -27.38 0.95
CA GLU A 48 2.77 -26.65 1.70
C GLU A 48 2.24 -25.31 2.24
N PHE A 49 1.57 -24.53 1.39
CA PHE A 49 1.10 -23.19 1.78
C PHE A 49 -0.27 -23.20 2.46
N SER A 50 -1.11 -24.23 2.28
CA SER A 50 -2.50 -24.30 2.75
C SER A 50 -3.39 -23.17 2.21
N THR A 51 -4.59 -23.52 1.77
CA THR A 51 -5.58 -22.57 1.22
C THR A 51 -5.85 -21.39 2.17
N ALA A 52 -5.91 -21.65 3.48
CA ALA A 52 -6.15 -20.61 4.46
C ALA A 52 -5.03 -19.57 4.53
N SER A 53 -3.75 -19.98 4.44
CA SER A 53 -2.62 -19.04 4.42
C SER A 53 -2.59 -18.24 3.12
N LEU A 54 -2.89 -18.87 1.99
CA LEU A 54 -2.94 -18.18 0.70
C LEU A 54 -4.03 -17.09 0.67
N ILE A 55 -5.17 -17.33 1.34
CA ILE A 55 -6.22 -16.33 1.52
C ILE A 55 -5.72 -15.17 2.37
N THR A 56 -5.11 -15.44 3.54
CA THR A 56 -4.62 -14.36 4.42
C THR A 56 -3.50 -13.56 3.76
N ARG A 57 -2.59 -14.20 3.03
CA ARG A 57 -1.55 -13.53 2.24
C ARG A 57 -2.11 -12.67 1.12
N SER A 58 -3.13 -13.16 0.41
CA SER A 58 -3.75 -12.41 -0.71
C SER A 58 -4.64 -11.26 -0.26
N THR A 59 -4.96 -11.17 1.04
CA THR A 59 -5.86 -10.15 1.59
C THR A 59 -5.13 -9.27 2.61
N ASN A 60 -4.79 -9.83 3.76
CA ASN A 60 -4.20 -9.12 4.90
C ASN A 60 -2.80 -8.61 4.57
N ASP A 61 -1.90 -9.44 4.05
CA ASP A 61 -0.52 -9.01 3.79
C ASP A 61 -0.47 -7.89 2.75
N ILE A 62 -1.28 -7.98 1.69
CA ILE A 62 -1.36 -6.91 0.69
C ILE A 62 -1.96 -5.63 1.27
N GLN A 63 -2.94 -5.73 2.17
CA GLN A 63 -3.48 -4.57 2.85
C GLN A 63 -2.45 -3.93 3.79
N GLN A 64 -1.65 -4.72 4.50
CA GLN A 64 -0.55 -4.22 5.32
C GLN A 64 0.51 -3.52 4.47
N VAL A 65 0.90 -4.09 3.32
CA VAL A 65 1.81 -3.44 2.37
C VAL A 65 1.22 -2.12 1.86
N GLN A 66 -0.06 -2.10 1.48
CA GLN A 66 -0.74 -0.89 1.03
C GLN A 66 -0.73 0.20 2.10
N MET A 67 -1.05 -0.15 3.35
CA MET A 67 -1.02 0.79 4.48
C MET A 67 0.39 1.28 4.79
N PHE A 68 1.37 0.39 4.76
CA PHE A 68 2.78 0.73 4.91
C PHE A 68 3.22 1.74 3.86
N THR A 69 2.86 1.55 2.58
CA THR A 69 3.16 2.50 1.51
C THR A 69 2.51 3.87 1.74
N VAL A 70 1.25 3.91 2.22
CA VAL A 70 0.60 5.19 2.58
C VAL A 70 1.38 5.92 3.68
N LEU A 71 1.79 5.19 4.73
CA LEU A 71 2.55 5.76 5.84
C LEU A 71 3.93 6.25 5.39
N LEU A 72 4.62 5.47 4.55
CA LEU A 72 5.91 5.81 3.97
C LEU A 72 5.85 7.14 3.22
N LEU A 73 4.87 7.29 2.32
CA LEU A 73 4.73 8.47 1.47
C LEU A 73 4.27 9.71 2.24
N ARG A 74 3.46 9.54 3.29
CA ARG A 74 2.88 10.68 4.03
C ARG A 74 3.70 11.14 5.23
N MET A 75 4.37 10.21 5.91
CA MET A 75 5.02 10.48 7.19
C MET A 75 6.53 10.30 7.09
N VAL A 76 6.99 9.15 6.59
CA VAL A 76 8.43 8.83 6.58
C VAL A 76 9.20 9.73 5.62
N PHE A 77 8.67 10.02 4.43
CA PHE A 77 9.30 10.95 3.48
C PHE A 77 9.25 12.41 3.94
N PHE A 78 8.27 12.77 4.77
CA PHE A 78 8.16 14.12 5.33
C PHE A 78 8.93 14.30 6.64
N ALA A 79 9.29 13.22 7.33
CA ALA A 79 10.00 13.28 8.60
C ALA A 79 11.33 14.09 8.53
N PRO A 80 12.19 13.93 7.50
CA PRO A 80 13.41 14.73 7.38
C PRO A 80 13.14 16.22 7.11
N ILE A 81 12.03 16.55 6.46
CA ILE A 81 11.65 17.92 6.13
C ILE A 81 11.19 18.68 7.39
N LEU A 82 10.59 17.96 8.35
CA LEU A 82 10.08 18.52 9.59
C LEU A 82 11.16 18.67 10.69
N GLY A 83 12.39 18.20 10.46
CA GLY A 83 13.52 18.39 11.39
C GLY A 83 13.79 17.21 12.32
N ILE A 84 13.78 15.99 11.77
CA ILE A 84 14.67 14.91 12.26
C ILE A 84 15.84 14.82 11.29
#